data_AF-A0A3R9ALG0-F1
#
_entry.id   AF-A0A3R9ALG0-F1
#
_cell.length_a   1.000
_cell.length_b   1.000
_cell.length_c   1.000
_cell.angle_alpha   90.00
_cell.angle_beta   90.00
_cell.angle_gamma   90.00
#
_symmetry.space_group_name_H-M   'P 1'
#
loop_
_entity.id
_entity.type
_entity.pdbx_description
1 polymer ?
#
loop_
_entity_poly.entity_id
_entity_poly.type
_entity_poly.pdbx_seq_one_letter_code
_entity_poly.pdbx_strand_id
1 'polypeptide(L)'
;MNTPLQAPPDQDPPDDKPPTFWQMVHSVLAAALGVQSHKNRQRDFTHGKPVHFLLLGLLFTVLFVLVLIAVVWLVVDMAGV
;
A
#
# COMPACT_ATOMS: atom_id res chain seq x y z
N MET A 1 -12.88 10.73 46.80
CA MET A 1 -12.84 11.58 45.58
C MET A 1 -12.02 10.82 44.55
N ASN A 2 -12.71 10.17 43.61
CA ASN A 2 -12.17 9.30 42.58
C ASN A 2 -12.06 10.10 41.28
N THR A 3 -10.87 10.56 40.96
CA THR A 3 -10.59 11.21 39.67
C THR A 3 -10.67 10.16 38.57
N PRO A 4 -11.58 10.26 37.57
CA PRO A 4 -11.54 9.35 36.43
C PRO A 4 -10.22 9.60 35.67
N LEU A 5 -9.44 8.53 35.46
CA LEU A 5 -8.26 8.55 34.61
C LEU A 5 -8.68 9.01 33.21
N GLN A 6 -8.35 10.25 32.85
CA GLN A 6 -8.46 10.73 31.47
C GLN A 6 -7.47 9.95 30.62
N ALA A 7 -7.98 9.26 29.60
CA ALA A 7 -7.16 8.66 28.56
C ALA A 7 -6.34 9.77 27.86
N PRO A 8 -5.11 9.48 27.39
CA PRO A 8 -4.27 10.46 26.71
C PRO A 8 -5.00 11.13 25.54
N PRO A 9 -4.79 12.45 25.32
CA PRO A 9 -5.58 13.28 24.40
C PRO A 9 -5.41 12.96 22.90
N ASP A 10 -4.65 11.93 22.54
CA ASP A 10 -4.19 11.67 21.16
C ASP A 10 -4.63 10.31 20.59
N GLN A 11 -5.56 9.61 21.24
CA GLN A 11 -6.11 8.36 20.70
C GLN A 11 -7.45 8.62 20.01
N ASP A 12 -7.39 9.02 18.73
CA ASP A 12 -8.54 8.94 17.84
C ASP A 12 -9.08 7.50 17.90
N PRO A 13 -10.39 7.31 18.17
CA PRO A 13 -10.99 5.97 18.18
C PRO A 13 -10.68 5.27 16.86
N PRO A 14 -10.51 3.93 16.84
CA PRO A 14 -10.44 3.19 15.59
C PRO A 14 -11.70 3.50 14.77
N ASP A 15 -11.55 4.30 13.70
CA ASP A 15 -12.66 4.64 12.83
C ASP A 15 -13.00 3.36 12.05
N ASP A 16 -14.05 2.65 12.50
CA ASP A 16 -14.61 1.45 11.86
C ASP A 16 -15.21 1.74 10.47
N LYS A 17 -15.08 2.97 9.97
CA LYS A 17 -15.51 3.34 8.64
C LYS A 17 -14.57 2.77 7.58
N PRO A 18 -15.11 2.20 6.49
CA PRO A 18 -14.29 1.75 5.38
C PRO A 18 -13.48 2.95 4.85
N PRO A 19 -12.21 2.73 4.48
CA PRO A 19 -11.35 3.81 4.01
C PRO A 19 -12.00 4.49 2.80
N THR A 20 -11.97 5.81 2.78
CA THR A 20 -12.46 6.56 1.62
C THR A 20 -11.59 6.25 0.40
N PHE A 21 -12.14 6.44 -0.80
CA PHE A 21 -11.41 6.23 -2.06
C PHE A 21 -10.05 6.96 -2.07
N TRP A 22 -10.01 8.19 -1.57
CA TRP A 22 -8.77 8.98 -1.45
C TRP A 22 -7.77 8.36 -0.46
N GLN A 23 -8.22 7.83 0.66
CA GLN A 23 -7.34 7.14 1.62
C GLN A 23 -6.75 5.86 1.02
N MET A 24 -7.51 5.13 0.21
CA MET A 24 -7.00 3.95 -0.50
C MET A 24 -5.90 4.33 -1.51
N VAL A 25 -6.10 5.39 -2.31
CA VAL A 25 -5.09 5.90 -3.26
C VAL A 25 -3.80 6.28 -2.55
N HIS A 26 -3.87 7.03 -1.45
CA HIS A 26 -2.70 7.37 -0.64
C HIS A 26 -1.99 6.15 -0.06
N SER A 27 -2.75 5.14 0.39
CA SER A 27 -2.18 3.91 0.93
C SER A 27 -1.41 3.13 -0.13
N VAL A 28 -1.93 3.06 -1.36
CA VAL A 28 -1.27 2.41 -2.50
C VAL A 28 0.00 3.16 -2.92
N LEU A 29 -0.05 4.49 -2.98
CA LEU A 29 1.13 5.32 -3.30
C LEU A 29 2.21 5.20 -2.21
N ALA A 30 1.82 5.24 -0.92
CA ALA A 30 2.76 5.06 0.17
C ALA A 30 3.41 3.67 0.15
N ALA A 31 2.64 2.62 -0.17
CA ALA A 31 3.18 1.27 -0.32
C ALA A 31 4.12 1.14 -1.53
N ALA A 32 3.79 1.76 -2.66
CA ALA A 32 4.64 1.80 -3.85
C ALA A 32 5.96 2.57 -3.60
N LEU A 33 5.93 3.58 -2.73
CA LEU A 33 7.11 4.32 -2.27
C LEU A 33 7.86 3.62 -1.11
N GLY A 34 7.39 2.45 -0.65
CA GLY A 34 8.02 1.68 0.43
C GLY A 34 7.68 2.13 1.85
N VAL A 35 6.78 3.10 2.03
CA VAL A 35 6.32 3.64 3.34
C VAL A 35 5.10 2.87 3.86
N GLN A 36 5.11 1.53 3.75
CA GLN A 36 4.02 0.68 4.24
C GLN A 36 4.09 0.56 5.77
N SER A 37 3.16 1.23 6.47
CA SER A 37 3.07 1.21 7.94
C SER A 37 2.81 -0.20 8.52
N HIS A 38 3.39 -0.47 9.69
CA HIS A 38 3.19 -1.71 10.47
C HIS A 38 1.70 -2.05 10.74
N LYS A 39 0.81 -1.05 10.76
CA LYS A 39 -0.65 -1.24 10.90
C LYS A 39 -1.27 -1.93 9.67
N ASN A 40 -0.87 -1.55 8.45
CA ASN A 40 -1.30 -2.24 7.23
C ASN A 40 -0.78 -3.69 7.25
N ARG A 41 0.49 -3.87 7.63
CA ARG A 41 1.10 -5.20 7.78
C ARG A 41 0.33 -6.06 8.78
N GLN A 42 0.08 -5.60 10.01
CA GLN A 42 -0.68 -6.39 10.99
C GLN A 42 -2.07 -6.76 10.49
N ARG A 43 -2.80 -5.87 9.82
CA ARG A 43 -4.10 -6.21 9.23
C ARG A 43 -3.97 -7.30 8.16
N ASP A 44 -3.01 -7.14 7.26
CA ASP A 44 -2.75 -8.03 6.13
C ASP A 44 -2.29 -9.43 6.58
N PHE A 45 -1.51 -9.51 7.66
CA PHE A 45 -0.98 -10.76 8.22
C PHE A 45 -1.88 -11.41 9.29
N THR A 46 -2.83 -10.68 9.89
CA THR A 46 -3.77 -11.23 10.89
C THR A 46 -5.07 -11.74 10.25
N HIS A 47 -5.52 -11.11 9.15
CA HIS A 47 -6.81 -11.43 8.52
C HIS A 47 -6.68 -12.02 7.11
N GLY A 48 -5.50 -11.94 6.46
CA GLY A 48 -5.25 -12.45 5.12
C GLY A 48 -4.15 -13.52 5.09
N LYS A 49 -4.24 -14.49 4.15
CA LYS A 49 -3.15 -15.44 3.91
C LYS A 49 -1.99 -14.70 3.22
N PRO A 50 -0.75 -14.74 3.75
CA PRO A 50 0.42 -14.03 3.20
C PRO A 50 0.66 -14.29 1.70
N VAL A 51 0.25 -15.46 1.21
CA VAL A 51 0.36 -15.87 -0.19
C VAL A 51 -0.36 -14.92 -1.15
N HIS A 52 -1.51 -14.33 -0.79
CA HIS A 52 -2.22 -13.40 -1.67
C HIS A 52 -1.43 -12.11 -1.92
N PHE A 53 -0.78 -11.59 -0.89
CA PHE A 53 0.06 -10.39 -1.00
C PHE A 53 1.30 -10.65 -1.84
N LEU A 54 1.91 -11.84 -1.72
CA LEU A 54 3.05 -12.25 -2.54
C LEU A 54 2.66 -12.38 -4.02
N LEU A 55 1.51 -12.99 -4.32
CA LEU A 55 1.01 -13.11 -5.69
C LEU A 55 0.69 -11.75 -6.31
N LEU A 56 0.06 -10.85 -5.55
CA LEU A 56 -0.26 -9.51 -6.03
C LEU A 56 1.01 -8.67 -6.27
N GLY A 57 1.98 -8.76 -5.35
CA GLY A 57 3.29 -8.12 -5.51
C GLY A 57 4.04 -8.66 -6.73
N LEU A 58 4.06 -9.99 -6.91
CA LEU A 58 4.71 -10.62 -8.06
C LEU A 58 4.05 -10.20 -9.38
N LEU A 59 2.71 -10.21 -9.45
CA LEU A 59 1.98 -9.75 -10.63
C LEU A 59 2.30 -8.30 -10.96
N PHE A 60 2.31 -7.42 -9.95
CA PHE A 60 2.69 -6.03 -10.12
C PHE A 60 4.13 -5.88 -10.62
N THR A 61 5.09 -6.61 -10.06
CA THR A 61 6.49 -6.59 -10.52
C THR A 61 6.62 -7.04 -11.97
N VAL A 62 5.93 -8.11 -12.38
CA VAL A 62 5.93 -8.58 -13.77
C VAL A 62 5.37 -7.49 -14.70
N LEU A 63 4.22 -6.90 -14.35
CA LEU A 63 3.63 -5.80 -15.10
C LEU A 63 4.57 -4.61 -15.22
N PHE A 64 5.24 -4.23 -14.14
CA PHE A 64 6.19 -3.12 -14.13
C PHE A 64 7.37 -3.38 -15.08
N VAL A 65 7.95 -4.58 -15.06
CA VAL A 65 9.04 -4.95 -15.97
C VAL A 65 8.58 -4.91 -17.43
N LEU A 66 7.37 -5.41 -17.73
CA LEU A 66 6.81 -5.34 -19.08
C LEU A 66 6.65 -3.89 -19.57
N VAL A 67 6.21 -2.98 -18.69
CA VAL A 67 6.12 -1.56 -19.00
C VAL A 67 7.51 -0.98 -19.31
N LEU A 68 8.53 -1.30 -18.51
CA LEU A 68 9.90 -0.85 -18.79
C LEU A 68 10.41 -1.35 -20.14
N ILE A 69 10.17 -2.63 -20.46
CA ILE A 69 10.54 -3.20 -21.77
C ILE A 69 9.83 -2.45 -22.90
N ALA A 70 8.51 -2.22 -22.78
CA ALA A 70 7.74 -1.50 -23.79
C ALA A 70 8.27 -0.07 -24.00
N VAL A 71 8.62 0.63 -22.92
CA VAL A 71 9.24 1.95 -22.99
C VAL A 71 10.59 1.89 -23.70
N VAL A 72 11.46 0.93 -23.36
CA VAL A 72 12.76 0.76 -24.01
C VAL A 72 12.58 0.49 -25.50
N TRP A 73 11.65 -0.39 -25.88
CA TRP A 73 11.35 -0.68 -27.28
C TRP A 73 10.87 0.55 -28.03
N LEU A 74 9.95 1.32 -27.44
CA LEU A 74 9.47 2.57 -28.03
C LEU A 74 10.62 3.57 -28.23
N VAL A 75 11.51 3.70 -27.24
CA VAL A 75 12.66 4.61 -27.32
C VAL A 75 13.65 4.16 -28.39
N VAL A 76 13.93 2.87 -28.51
CA VAL A 76 14.83 2.33 -29.55
C VAL A 76 14.25 2.53 -30.95
N ASP A 77 12.96 2.26 -31.14
CA ASP A 77 12.25 2.49 -32.40
C ASP A 77 12.29 3.98 -32.80
N MET A 78 12.05 4.89 -31.84
CA MET A 78 12.16 6.33 -32.06
C MET A 78 13.60 6.80 -32.30
N ALA A 79 14.59 6.09 -31.77
CA ALA A 79 16.02 6.38 -31.98
C ALA A 79 16.52 5.90 -33.36
N GLY A 80 15.73 5.11 -34.10
CA GLY A 80 16.04 4.68 -35.46
C GLY A 80 17.19 3.68 -35.57
N VAL A 81 17.45 2.90 -34.51
CA VAL A 81 18.44 1.81 -34.47
C VAL A 81 17.79 0.47 -34.84
#